data_AF-A0A5D0RTM0-F1
#
_entry.id   AF-A0A5D0RTM0-F1
#
_cell.length_a   1.000
_cell.length_b   1.000
_cell.length_c   1.000
_cell.angle_alpha   90.00
_cell.angle_beta   90.00
_cell.angle_gamma   90.00
#
_symmetry.space_group_name_H-M   'P 1'
#
loop_
_entity.id
_entity.type
_entity.pdbx_description
1 polymer ?
#
loop_
_entity_poly.entity_id
_entity_poly.type
_entity_poly.pdbx_seq_one_letter_code
_entity_poly.pdbx_strand_id
1 'polypeptide(L)' 'MGKLALHAWETGSEAEVGVKKWIGFNNHNRPHSALGGQPPAVVYW' A
#
# COMPACT_ATOMS: atom_id res chain seq x y z
N MET A 1 4.34 -19.76 -24.05
CA MET A 1 4.71 -19.18 -22.74
C MET A 1 4.41 -17.68 -22.77
N GLY A 2 3.39 -17.21 -22.03
CA GLY A 2 3.12 -15.77 -21.89
C GLY A 2 4.01 -15.15 -20.82
N LYS A 3 4.71 -14.05 -21.13
CA LYS A 3 5.47 -13.28 -20.14
C LYS A 3 4.49 -12.53 -19.23
N LEU A 4 4.59 -12.72 -17.92
CA LEU A 4 4.01 -11.82 -16.93
C LEU A 4 4.95 -10.62 -16.80
N ALA A 5 4.59 -9.48 -17.40
CA ALA A 5 5.36 -8.25 -17.25
C ALA A 5 4.96 -7.60 -15.92
N LEU A 6 5.81 -7.74 -14.89
CA LEU A 6 5.75 -6.89 -13.70
C LEU A 6 6.33 -5.53 -14.10
N HIS A 7 5.49 -4.69 -14.71
CA HIS A 7 5.80 -3.28 -14.88
C HIS A 7 5.64 -2.62 -13.51
N ALA A 8 6.75 -2.52 -12.76
CA ALA A 8 6.72 -1.98 -11.41
C ALA A 8 6.67 -0.45 -11.47
N TRP A 9 7.67 0.20 -12.07
CA TRP A 9 7.81 1.66 -12.18
C TRP A 9 8.77 2.01 -13.33
N GLU A 10 8.50 3.06 -14.12
CA GLU A 10 9.43 3.54 -15.16
C GLU A 10 10.51 4.47 -14.57
N THR A 11 10.23 5.15 -13.46
CA THR A 11 11.16 6.12 -12.84
C THR A 11 11.19 6.05 -11.31
N GLY A 12 12.26 6.58 -10.72
CA GLY A 12 12.39 6.71 -9.26
C GLY A 12 11.31 7.61 -8.63
N SER A 13 10.87 8.66 -9.33
CA SER A 13 9.77 9.53 -8.89
C SER A 13 8.43 8.79 -8.83
N GLU A 14 8.16 7.89 -9.78
CA GLU A 14 6.95 7.09 -9.75
C GLU A 14 6.98 6.08 -8.60
N ALA A 15 8.15 5.46 -8.36
CA ALA A 15 8.34 4.58 -7.22
C ALA A 15 8.09 5.31 -5.88
N GLU A 16 8.56 6.55 -5.74
CA GLU A 16 8.31 7.36 -4.54
C GLU A 16 6.81 7.63 -4.33
N VAL A 17 6.10 8.03 -5.39
CA VAL A 17 4.63 8.24 -5.33
C VAL A 17 3.92 6.94 -5.00
N GLY A 18 4.35 5.83 -5.58
CA GLY A 18 3.84 4.49 -5.31
C GLY A 18 3.97 4.08 -3.85
N VAL A 19 5.16 4.23 -3.28
CA VAL A 19 5.44 3.92 -1.87
C VAL A 19 4.62 4.81 -0.94
N LYS A 20 4.54 6.11 -1.21
CA LYS A 20 3.70 7.03 -0.42
C LYS A 20 2.23 6.60 -0.41
N LYS A 21 1.67 6.23 -1.57
CA LYS A 21 0.29 5.71 -1.67
C LYS A 21 0.11 4.41 -0.90
N TRP A 22 1.07 3.49 -1.02
CA TRP A 22 1.03 2.21 -0.31
C TRP A 22 1.05 2.41 1.20
N ILE A 23 1.95 3.24 1.73
CA ILE A 23 2.02 3.56 3.17
C ILE A 23 0.69 4.17 3.64
N GLY A 24 0.17 5.17 2.91
CA GLY A 24 -1.10 5.81 3.25
C GLY A 24 -2.25 4.81 3.34
N PHE A 25 -2.39 3.93 2.33
CA PHE A 25 -3.41 2.90 2.32
C PHE A 25 -3.28 1.93 3.49
N ASN A 26 -2.09 1.38 3.74
CA ASN A 26 -1.88 0.41 4.81
C ASN A 26 -2.17 1.00 6.20
N ASN A 27 -1.84 2.27 6.40
CA ASN A 27 -2.03 2.90 7.70
C ASN A 27 -3.47 3.36 7.92
N HIS A 28 -4.15 3.91 6.90
CA HIS A 28 -5.42 4.64 7.07
C HIS A 28 -6.64 3.88 6.57
N ASN A 29 -6.50 3.03 5.55
CA ASN A 29 -7.64 2.52 4.80
C ASN A 29 -7.73 1.00 4.81
N ARG A 30 -6.61 0.31 5.07
CA ARG A 30 -6.56 -1.14 5.06
C ARG A 30 -7.28 -1.69 6.31
N PRO A 31 -8.27 -2.57 6.16
CA PRO A 31 -8.87 -3.26 7.31
C PRO A 31 -7.92 -4.34 7.82
N HIS A 32 -7.70 -4.40 9.13
CA HIS A 32 -6.90 -5.44 9.77
C HIS A 32 -7.77 -6.33 10.65
N SER A 33 -7.81 -7.64 10.37
CA SER A 33 -8.61 -8.60 11.14
C SER A 33 -8.21 -8.65 12.62
N ALA A 34 -6.91 -8.53 12.92
CA ALA A 34 -6.42 -8.43 14.29
C ALA A 34 -6.88 -7.15 15.03
N LEU A 35 -7.35 -6.14 14.28
CA LEU A 35 -7.84 -4.86 14.79
C LEU A 35 -9.37 -4.74 14.63
N GLY A 36 -10.10 -5.86 14.58
CA GLY A 36 -11.55 -5.85 14.42
C GLY A 36 -12.02 -5.25 13.08
N GLY A 37 -11.16 -5.28 12.05
CA GLY A 37 -11.43 -4.68 10.75
C GLY A 37 -11.12 -3.19 10.67
N GLN A 38 -10.67 -2.56 11.77
CA GLN A 38 -10.26 -1.16 11.76
C GLN A 38 -8.84 -0.99 11.20
N PRO A 39 -8.55 0.17 10.59
CA PRO A 39 -7.20 0.50 10.18
C PRO A 39 -6.30 0.84 11.39
N PRO A 40 -4.97 0.63 11.31
CA PRO A 40 -4.02 0.92 12.38
C PRO A 40 -4.14 2.35 12.90
N ALA A 41 -4.49 3.26 11.99
CA ALA A 41 -4.91 4.62 12.22
C ALA A 41 -5.81 4.86 13.43
N VAL A 42 -6.86 4.07 13.51
CA VAL A 42 -7.92 4.29 14.50
C VAL A 42 -7.52 3.73 15.86
N VAL A 43 -6.55 2.81 15.90
CA VAL A 43 -6.22 2.02 17.09
C VAL A 43 -4.97 2.54 17.80
N TYR A 44 -3.97 3.04 17.06
CA TYR A 44 -2.66 3.39 17.60
C TYR A 44 -2.36 4.89 17.66
N TRP A 45 -3.30 5.75 17.28
CA TRP A 45 -3.18 7.21 17.34
C TRP A 45 -4.05 7.77 18.47
#